data_AF-A0A4S8X1F5-F1
#
_entry.id   AF-A0A4S8X1F5-F1
#
_cell.length_a   1.000
_cell.length_b   1.000
_cell.length_c   1.000
_cell.angle_alpha   90.00
_cell.angle_beta   90.00
_cell.angle_gamma   90.00
#
_symmetry.space_group_name_H-M   'P 1'
#
loop_
_entity.id
_entity.type
_entity.pdbx_description
1 polymer ?
#
loop_
_entity_poly.entity_id
_entity_poly.type
_entity_poly.pdbx_seq_one_letter_code
_entity_poly.pdbx_strand_id
1 'polypeptide(L)'
;MTKNCTLCSTPRDVLVRCQIDESAKWHFVCPGACWKSVSGGVEDARGLNDQYPHYRYGGMWKNRNADGPISAKKPKKVKDRQKAERKARKDDQSASDEQETNEESSE
;
A
#
# COMPACT_ATOMS: atom_id res chain seq x y z
N MET A 1 2.03 -11.46 9.33
CA MET A 1 2.13 -12.91 9.13
C MET A 1 3.16 -13.15 8.03
N THR A 2 4.28 -13.77 8.36
CA THR A 2 5.33 -14.12 7.40
C THR A 2 4.84 -15.23 6.48
N LYS A 3 5.17 -15.15 5.19
CA LYS A 3 4.93 -16.25 4.25
C LYS A 3 6.23 -17.00 3.98
N ASN A 4 6.10 -18.26 3.63
CA ASN A 4 7.22 -19.13 3.31
C ASN A 4 7.50 -19.04 1.82
N CYS A 5 8.79 -19.02 1.46
CA CYS A 5 9.21 -19.18 0.09
C CYS A 5 8.90 -20.60 -0.41
N THR A 6 8.36 -20.76 -1.62
CA THR A 6 8.07 -22.09 -2.19
C THR A 6 9.33 -22.93 -2.43
N LEU A 7 10.49 -22.30 -2.68
CA LEU A 7 11.73 -23.01 -3.05
C LEU A 7 12.57 -23.42 -1.83
N CYS A 8 12.77 -22.52 -0.87
CA CYS A 8 13.61 -22.77 0.29
C CYS A 8 12.84 -22.90 1.61
N SER A 9 11.50 -22.86 1.57
CA SER A 9 10.59 -22.92 2.73
C SER A 9 10.86 -21.90 3.84
N THR A 10 11.76 -20.94 3.60
CA THR A 10 12.18 -19.97 4.61
C THR A 10 11.11 -18.90 4.77
N PRO A 11 10.68 -18.58 6.01
CA PRO A 11 9.77 -17.49 6.26
C PRO A 11 10.48 -16.14 6.03
N ARG A 12 9.86 -15.27 5.23
CA ARG A 12 10.35 -13.90 4.98
C ARG A 12 9.18 -12.91 5.04
N ASP A 13 9.48 -11.68 5.43
CA ASP A 13 8.52 -10.57 5.39
C ASP A 13 8.36 -9.96 4.00
N VAL A 14 9.32 -10.20 3.11
CA VAL A 14 9.30 -9.73 1.71
C VAL A 14 9.55 -10.91 0.78
N LEU A 15 8.67 -11.10 -0.20
CA LEU A 15 8.74 -12.15 -1.20
C LEU A 15 8.37 -11.58 -2.57
N VAL A 16 8.91 -12.15 -3.64
CA VAL A 16 8.50 -11.87 -5.02
C VAL A 16 7.37 -12.81 -5.38
N ARG A 17 6.27 -12.29 -5.90
CA ARG A 17 5.21 -13.12 -6.49
C ARG A 17 5.55 -13.34 -7.96
N CYS A 18 5.65 -14.59 -8.39
CA CYS A 18 5.91 -14.92 -9.80
C CYS A 18 5.24 -16.25 -10.20
N GLN A 19 4.88 -16.37 -11.47
CA GLN A 19 4.59 -17.66 -12.09
C GLN A 19 5.90 -18.20 -12.66
N ILE A 20 6.17 -19.50 -12.49
CA ILE A 20 7.42 -20.14 -12.96
C ILE A 20 7.15 -21.38 -13.82
N ASP A 21 5.92 -21.85 -13.81
CA ASP A 21 5.45 -23.12 -14.31
C ASP A 21 4.25 -22.94 -15.23
N GLU A 22 4.06 -23.88 -16.15
CA GLU A 22 2.94 -23.88 -17.10
C GLU A 22 1.56 -23.96 -16.41
N SER A 23 1.54 -24.36 -15.14
CA SER A 23 0.32 -24.38 -14.32
C SER A 23 -0.28 -22.99 -14.05
N ALA A 24 0.43 -21.92 -14.40
CA ALA A 24 0.04 -20.52 -14.16
C ALA A 24 -0.27 -20.20 -12.69
N LYS A 25 0.21 -21.03 -11.75
CA LYS A 25 0.07 -20.79 -10.32
C LYS A 25 1.06 -19.72 -9.86
N TRP A 26 0.58 -18.86 -8.97
CA TRP A 26 1.41 -17.82 -8.37
C TRP A 26 2.20 -18.38 -7.20
N HIS A 27 3.53 -18.37 -7.33
CA HIS A 27 4.47 -18.76 -6.29
C HIS A 27 5.02 -17.53 -5.57
N PHE A 28 5.45 -17.72 -4.32
CA PHE A 28 6.14 -16.69 -3.55
C PHE A 28 7.60 -17.10 -3.36
N VAL A 29 8.52 -16.28 -3.84
CA VAL A 29 9.93 -16.61 -3.93
C VAL A 29 10.78 -15.59 -3.17
N CYS A 30 11.86 -16.04 -2.54
CA CYS A 30 12.73 -15.14 -1.78
C CYS A 30 13.50 -14.18 -2.71
N PRO A 31 13.55 -12.86 -2.43
CA PRO A 31 14.42 -11.95 -3.17
C PRO A 31 15.88 -12.32 -2.87
N GLY A 32 16.68 -12.50 -3.92
CA GLY A 32 18.06 -13.00 -3.83
C GLY A 32 18.24 -14.31 -4.59
N ALA A 33 18.75 -15.34 -3.92
CA ALA A 33 19.10 -16.61 -4.56
C ALA A 33 17.92 -17.30 -5.25
N CYS A 34 16.79 -17.45 -4.54
CA CYS A 34 15.63 -18.16 -5.06
C CYS A 34 15.06 -17.46 -6.31
N TRP A 35 14.94 -16.14 -6.27
CA TRP A 35 14.43 -15.35 -7.39
C TRP A 35 15.40 -15.37 -8.57
N LYS A 36 16.70 -15.20 -8.31
CA LYS A 36 17.73 -15.26 -9.36
C LYS A 36 17.76 -16.62 -10.07
N SER A 37 17.48 -17.72 -9.37
CA SER A 37 17.39 -19.05 -9.99
C SER A 37 16.19 -19.21 -10.95
N VAL A 38 15.08 -18.51 -10.71
CA VAL A 38 13.86 -18.64 -11.53
C VAL A 38 13.72 -17.56 -12.61
N SER A 39 14.33 -16.39 -12.42
CA SER A 39 14.27 -15.29 -13.39
C SER A 39 15.59 -15.06 -14.14
N GLY A 40 16.65 -15.81 -13.79
CA GLY A 40 18.02 -15.50 -14.21
C GLY A 40 18.58 -14.23 -13.58
N GLY A 41 17.84 -13.58 -12.66
CA GLY A 41 18.18 -12.27 -12.10
C GLY A 41 17.72 -11.09 -12.96
N VAL A 42 16.86 -11.32 -13.95
CA VAL A 42 16.29 -10.27 -14.82
C VAL A 42 14.79 -10.13 -14.55
N GLU A 43 14.34 -8.90 -14.35
CA GLU A 43 12.91 -8.58 -14.21
C GLU A 43 12.16 -8.95 -15.52
N ASP A 44 11.08 -9.73 -15.39
CA ASP A 44 10.29 -10.32 -16.49
C ASP A 44 11.04 -11.23 -17.47
N ALA A 45 12.19 -11.81 -17.07
CA ALA A 45 12.99 -12.66 -17.96
C ALA A 45 13.24 -11.99 -19.33
N ARG A 46 13.36 -10.65 -19.36
CA ARG A 46 13.61 -9.90 -20.60
C ARG A 46 14.90 -10.39 -21.25
N GLY A 47 14.78 -11.04 -22.40
CA GLY A 47 15.90 -11.64 -23.12
C GLY A 47 16.24 -13.08 -22.74
N LEU A 48 15.52 -13.67 -21.77
CA LEU A 48 15.62 -15.09 -21.36
C LEU A 48 14.29 -15.83 -21.57
N ASN A 49 13.41 -15.33 -22.44
CA ASN A 49 12.12 -15.96 -22.76
C ASN A 49 12.28 -17.41 -23.26
N ASP A 50 13.37 -17.72 -23.94
CA ASP A 50 13.68 -19.09 -24.39
C ASP A 50 14.02 -20.04 -23.23
N GLN A 51 14.57 -19.51 -22.14
CA GLN A 51 14.95 -20.28 -20.95
C GLN A 51 13.80 -20.37 -19.92
N TYR A 52 12.96 -19.33 -19.86
CA TYR A 52 11.87 -19.21 -18.90
C TYR A 52 10.56 -18.72 -19.57
N PRO A 53 9.96 -19.51 -20.47
CA PRO A 53 8.79 -19.10 -21.26
C PRO A 53 7.53 -18.84 -20.42
N HIS A 54 7.44 -19.49 -19.25
CA HIS A 54 6.30 -19.37 -18.35
C HIS A 54 6.54 -18.37 -17.21
N TYR A 55 7.68 -17.69 -17.19
CA TYR A 55 7.97 -16.74 -16.12
C TYR A 55 7.15 -15.47 -16.25
N ARG A 56 6.36 -15.16 -15.23
CA ARG A 56 5.58 -13.90 -15.16
C ARG A 56 5.79 -13.22 -13.82
N TYR A 57 6.19 -11.95 -13.85
CA TYR A 57 6.30 -11.14 -12.65
C TYR A 57 4.91 -10.71 -12.16
N GLY A 58 4.63 -10.95 -10.87
CA GLY A 58 3.35 -10.65 -10.22
C GLY A 58 3.44 -9.58 -9.15
N GLY A 59 4.56 -8.85 -9.08
CA GLY A 59 4.82 -7.84 -8.07
C GLY A 59 5.48 -8.36 -6.80
N MET A 60 5.89 -7.42 -5.94
CA MET A 60 6.50 -7.73 -4.66
C MET A 60 5.42 -7.87 -3.58
N TRP A 61 5.44 -8.99 -2.87
CA TRP A 61 4.61 -9.24 -1.70
C TRP A 61 5.36 -8.83 -0.43
N LYS A 62 4.72 -8.05 0.43
CA LYS A 62 5.23 -7.66 1.74
C LYS A 62 4.22 -7.97 2.83
N ASN A 63 4.71 -8.34 4.00
CA ASN A 63 3.90 -8.55 5.19
C ASN A 63 3.34 -7.20 5.67
N ARG A 64 2.03 -6.97 5.48
CA ARG A 64 1.32 -5.75 5.92
C ARG A 64 1.41 -5.46 7.41
N ASN A 65 1.77 -6.44 8.24
CA ASN A 65 1.86 -6.28 9.68
C ASN A 65 3.28 -5.91 10.15
N ALA A 66 4.30 -6.02 9.29
CA ALA A 66 5.68 -5.71 9.67
C ALA A 66 5.91 -4.20 9.83
N ASP A 67 5.27 -3.38 9.00
CA ASP A 67 5.37 -1.90 9.01
C ASP A 67 4.45 -1.21 10.04
N GLY A 68 3.87 -1.96 11.00
CA GLY A 68 2.90 -1.42 11.96
C GLY A 68 1.52 -1.18 11.33
N PRO A 69 0.59 -0.50 12.02
CA PRO A 69 -0.74 -0.25 11.49
C PRO A 69 -0.64 0.70 10.29
N ILE A 70 -0.60 0.13 9.09
CA ILE A 70 -0.74 0.83 7.80
C ILE A 70 -2.21 1.25 7.63
N SER A 71 -2.72 2.01 8.60
CA SER A 71 -4.05 2.58 8.48
C SER A 71 -3.92 3.85 7.67
N ALA A 72 -4.42 3.81 6.43
CA ALA A 72 -4.76 5.04 5.70
C ALA A 72 -5.79 5.89 6.47
N LYS A 73 -6.38 5.37 7.56
CA LYS A 73 -7.18 6.15 8.49
C LYS A 73 -6.27 7.12 9.24
N LYS A 74 -6.55 8.41 9.06
CA LYS A 74 -6.00 9.47 9.91
C LYS A 74 -6.13 9.08 11.38
N PRO A 75 -5.06 9.23 12.18
CA PRO A 75 -5.12 8.94 13.61
C PRO A 75 -6.21 9.77 14.28
N LYS A 76 -6.91 9.18 15.25
CA LYS A 76 -8.08 9.78 15.91
C LYS A 76 -7.81 11.20 16.42
N LYS A 77 -6.64 11.41 17.06
CA LYS A 77 -6.16 12.72 17.52
C LYS A 77 -6.13 13.79 16.42
N VAL A 78 -5.70 13.44 15.21
CA VAL A 78 -5.67 14.38 14.07
C VAL A 78 -7.08 14.65 13.55
N LYS A 79 -7.95 13.63 13.53
CA LYS A 79 -9.35 13.79 13.13
C LYS A 79 -10.12 14.72 14.07
N ASP A 80 -9.94 14.54 15.39
CA ASP A 80 -10.62 15.36 16.40
C ASP A 80 -10.15 16.83 16.36
N ARG A 81 -8.84 17.07 16.19
CA ARG A 81 -8.31 18.43 15.99
C ARG A 81 -8.93 19.13 14.78
N GLN A 82 -8.93 18.47 13.62
CA GLN A 82 -9.52 19.05 12.40
C GLN A 82 -11.03 19.31 12.51
N LYS A 83 -11.74 18.47 13.28
CA LYS A 83 -13.16 18.68 13.56
C LYS A 83 -13.39 19.91 14.43
N ALA A 84 -12.56 20.12 15.46
CA ALA A 84 -12.61 21.30 16.31
C ALA A 84 -12.29 22.59 15.53
N GLU A 85 -11.23 22.58 14.72
CA GLU A 85 -10.83 23.72 13.88
C GLU A 85 -11.94 24.09 12.88
N ARG A 86 -12.57 23.11 12.23
CA ARG A 86 -13.70 23.35 11.31
C ARG A 86 -14.92 23.90 12.04
N LYS A 87 -15.20 23.42 13.26
CA LYS A 87 -16.31 23.93 14.07
C LYS A 87 -16.06 25.40 14.44
N ALA A 88 -14.87 25.73 14.92
CA ALA A 88 -14.50 27.10 15.28
C ALA A 88 -14.65 28.08 14.11
N ARG A 89 -14.18 27.71 12.91
CA ARG A 89 -14.37 28.55 11.71
C ARG A 89 -15.83 28.73 11.32
N LYS A 90 -16.67 27.70 11.53
CA LYS A 90 -18.09 27.79 11.21
C LYS A 90 -18.83 28.70 12.19
N ASP A 91 -18.47 28.64 13.47
CA ASP A 91 -19.00 29.50 14.53
C ASP A 91 -18.65 30.97 14.29
N ASP A 92 -17.39 31.25 13.95
CA ASP A 92 -16.87 32.59 13.65
C ASP A 92 -17.53 33.20 12.39
N GLN A 93 -17.72 32.39 11.36
CA GLN A 93 -18.44 32.78 10.14
C GLN A 93 -19.92 33.09 10.45
N SER A 94 -20.62 32.22 11.22
CA SER A 94 -22.01 32.50 11.59
C SER A 94 -22.15 33.75 12.45
N ALA A 95 -21.22 34.01 13.37
CA ALA A 95 -21.24 35.22 14.18
C ALA A 95 -21.06 36.49 13.34
N SER A 96 -20.23 36.42 12.29
CA SER A 96 -20.00 37.53 11.35
C SER A 96 -21.24 37.77 10.46
N ASP A 97 -21.81 36.71 9.88
CA ASP A 97 -23.05 36.77 9.08
C ASP A 97 -24.25 37.28 9.92
N GLU A 98 -24.34 36.91 11.21
CA GLU A 98 -25.38 37.40 12.13
C GLU A 98 -25.19 38.88 12.51
N GLN A 99 -23.97 39.40 12.49
CA GLN A 99 -23.71 40.83 12.70
C GLN A 99 -24.04 41.64 11.44
N GLU A 100 -23.61 41.20 10.26
CA GLU A 100 -23.91 41.88 8.98
C GLU A 100 -25.42 41.93 8.68
N THR A 101 -26.15 40.84 8.96
CA THR A 101 -27.62 40.81 8.76
C THR A 101 -28.40 41.69 9.73
N ASN A 102 -27.88 41.95 10.93
CA ASN A 102 -28.52 42.82 11.90
C ASN A 102 -28.20 44.30 11.65
N GLU A 103 -27.04 44.59 11.04
CA GLU A 103 -26.62 45.93 10.62
C GLU A 103 -27.35 46.38 9.34
N GLU A 104 -27.53 45.50 8.34
CA GLU A 104 -28.28 45.79 7.09
C GLU A 104 -29.81 45.95 7.30
N SER A 105 -30.35 45.44 8.42
CA SER A 105 -31.78 45.55 8.78
C SER A 105 -32.13 46.83 9.58
N SER A 106 -31.13 47.63 9.96
CA SER A 106 -31.33 48.89 10.71
C SER A 106 -31.18 50.18 9.87
N GLU A 107 -30.98 50.07 8.54
CA GLU A 107 -31.00 51.20 7.59
C GLU A 107 -32.34 51.38 6.87
#